data_AF-A0A5P2C869-F1
#
_entry.id   AF-A0A5P2C869-F1
#
_cell.length_a   1.000
_cell.length_b   1.000
_cell.length_c   1.000
_cell.angle_alpha   90.00
_cell.angle_beta   90.00
_cell.angle_gamma   90.00
#
_symmetry.space_group_name_H-M   'P 1'
#
loop_
_entity.id
_entity.type
_entity.pdbx_description
1 polymer ?
#
loop_
_entity_poly.entity_id
_entity_poly.type
_entity_poly.pdbx_seq_one_letter_code
_entity_poly.pdbx_strand_id
1 'polypeptide(L)'
;MSLKMDVVGILDFDRREASVDATIYDSRIAAFTISGDMAVRLNFGAAPAFALSAGGFNPRFTPPPGFPELRRMTIALADSDNPRLQLESYFATTPATVQFGARLDVFVAADAGIFGYFSVTGYLSFDALLVLAPPSFIVDMAGGLSLRRNGKVLFGIDIRLSLAGPAPWHAWGEATFEFIGKRTIPFDVTVGEEVAAVLRAMVDPLGDLLTALADPQNWTGALPAEAGLVTLRSLDPGAGTVVHPFGSLAVRQREVPLALTIDRYQNVELAAPALFDIASVSFGPTAVHAGADVREHFSAADYLLLTDDEKLSRPAFEPLPAGRSAIGFPAAPDTGEPRMPVAHGAPVARPGDTYDTVVINEASAQPKQHLPDAYAAHPDLLTVFAGYAAGARSPLASPGANRFAGDGLGIAVRDPGYRLALRSTLAAVSAVTYVSRAEAEEALRGSARPETLQVVGAQEVVS
;
A
#
# COMPACT_ATOMS: atom_id res chain seq x y z
N MET A 1 30.57 -40.64 16.49
CA MET A 1 29.95 -39.66 15.58
C MET A 1 31.08 -38.87 14.96
N SER A 2 31.23 -38.90 13.64
CA SER A 2 32.28 -38.17 12.92
C SER A 2 31.64 -37.46 11.74
N LEU A 3 31.69 -36.13 11.74
CA LEU A 3 31.21 -35.30 10.65
C LEU A 3 32.42 -34.59 10.05
N LYS A 4 32.73 -34.89 8.80
CA LYS A 4 33.79 -34.26 8.00
C LYS A 4 33.14 -33.55 6.82
N MET A 5 33.54 -32.31 6.61
CA MET A 5 33.07 -31.51 5.49
C MET A 5 34.23 -30.67 4.94
N ASP A 6 34.32 -30.57 3.63
CA ASP A 6 35.25 -29.69 2.94
C ASP A 6 34.47 -28.41 2.60
N VAL A 7 35.02 -27.26 2.94
CA VAL A 7 34.38 -25.95 2.75
C VAL A 7 35.29 -25.03 1.98
N VAL A 8 34.77 -24.41 0.93
CA VAL A 8 35.42 -23.31 0.22
C VAL A 8 34.56 -22.06 0.34
N GLY A 9 35.19 -20.95 0.72
CA GLY A 9 34.55 -19.64 0.81
C GLY A 9 35.27 -18.63 -0.09
N ILE A 10 34.52 -17.86 -0.87
CA ILE A 10 35.03 -16.81 -1.74
C ILE A 10 34.32 -15.51 -1.35
N LEU A 11 35.10 -14.44 -1.17
CA LEU A 11 34.60 -13.09 -0.95
C LEU A 11 35.20 -12.19 -2.03
N ASP A 12 34.35 -11.67 -2.90
CA ASP A 12 34.72 -10.78 -4.01
C ASP A 12 34.13 -9.39 -3.73
N PHE A 13 35.00 -8.44 -3.37
CA PHE A 13 34.61 -7.07 -3.05
C PHE A 13 34.27 -6.24 -4.31
N ASP A 14 34.86 -6.59 -5.46
CA ASP A 14 34.61 -5.87 -6.72
C ASP A 14 33.22 -6.21 -7.25
N ARG A 15 32.87 -7.50 -7.24
CA ARG A 15 31.53 -8.00 -7.58
C ARG A 15 30.52 -7.85 -6.46
N ARG A 16 30.98 -7.58 -5.23
CA ARG A 16 30.17 -7.50 -4.00
C ARG A 16 29.39 -8.79 -3.74
N GLU A 17 30.09 -9.91 -3.90
CA GLU A 17 29.55 -11.25 -3.76
C GLU A 17 30.31 -12.04 -2.69
N ALA A 18 29.60 -12.88 -1.95
CA ALA A 18 30.17 -13.91 -1.10
C ALA A 18 29.53 -15.26 -1.44
N SER A 19 30.36 -16.29 -1.61
CA SER A 19 29.89 -17.66 -1.86
C SER A 19 30.58 -18.63 -0.92
N VAL A 20 29.82 -19.62 -0.44
CA VAL A 20 30.35 -20.76 0.30
C VAL A 20 29.84 -22.02 -0.37
N ASP A 21 30.71 -22.98 -0.62
CA ASP A 21 30.35 -24.32 -1.05
C ASP A 21 30.93 -25.32 -0.07
N ALA A 22 30.14 -26.32 0.30
CA ALA A 22 30.55 -27.36 1.22
C ALA A 22 30.08 -28.74 0.77
N THR A 23 30.93 -29.75 0.93
CA THR A 23 30.60 -31.14 0.63
C THR A 23 30.88 -32.01 1.86
N ILE A 24 29.88 -32.80 2.25
CA ILE A 24 30.01 -33.80 3.31
C ILE A 24 30.61 -35.07 2.69
N TYR A 25 31.70 -35.56 3.29
CA TYR A 25 32.37 -36.80 2.92
C TYR A 25 32.72 -37.61 4.17
N ASP A 26 32.94 -38.91 4.02
CA ASP A 26 33.39 -39.83 5.09
C ASP A 26 32.71 -39.62 6.46
N SER A 27 31.42 -39.24 6.44
CA SER A 27 30.69 -38.80 7.63
C SER A 27 29.72 -39.87 8.09
N ARG A 28 29.59 -40.00 9.42
CA ARG A 28 28.73 -40.99 10.07
C ARG A 28 28.04 -40.41 11.31
N ILE A 29 26.72 -40.57 11.38
CA ILE A 29 25.92 -40.35 12.59
C ILE A 29 25.42 -41.71 13.08
N ALA A 30 25.75 -42.04 14.33
CA ALA A 30 25.58 -43.39 14.86
C ALA A 30 26.24 -44.44 13.93
N ALA A 31 25.45 -45.37 13.40
CA ALA A 31 25.90 -46.41 12.48
C ALA A 31 25.75 -46.03 11.00
N PHE A 32 25.13 -44.89 10.68
CA PHE A 32 24.67 -44.56 9.33
C PHE A 32 25.62 -43.58 8.62
N THR A 33 25.90 -43.86 7.35
CA THR A 33 26.72 -43.00 6.48
C THR A 33 25.90 -41.78 6.01
N ILE A 34 26.50 -40.59 6.05
CA ILE A 34 25.90 -39.33 5.62
C ILE A 34 26.73 -38.69 4.53
N SER A 35 26.04 -38.17 3.52
CA SER A 35 26.64 -37.41 2.41
C SER A 35 25.71 -36.31 1.91
N GLY A 36 26.24 -35.38 1.13
CA GLY A 36 25.46 -34.33 0.47
C GLY A 36 26.25 -33.04 0.34
N ASP A 37 25.71 -32.08 -0.41
CA ASP A 37 26.35 -30.78 -0.66
C ASP A 37 25.52 -29.61 -0.12
N MET A 38 26.20 -28.54 0.24
CA MET A 38 25.60 -27.29 0.71
C MET A 38 26.23 -26.11 -0.03
N ALA A 39 25.45 -25.07 -0.27
CA ALA A 39 25.94 -23.82 -0.83
C ALA A 39 25.22 -22.61 -0.22
N VAL A 40 25.96 -21.52 -0.13
CA VAL A 40 25.48 -20.18 0.20
C VAL A 40 25.90 -19.23 -0.91
N ARG A 41 24.99 -18.37 -1.33
CA ARG A 41 25.23 -17.26 -2.26
C ARG A 41 24.67 -15.99 -1.64
N LEU A 42 25.49 -14.96 -1.55
CA LEU A 42 25.13 -13.64 -1.08
C LEU A 42 25.66 -12.60 -2.07
N ASN A 43 24.80 -11.72 -2.56
CA ASN A 43 25.17 -10.49 -3.25
C ASN A 43 24.75 -9.32 -2.38
N PHE A 44 25.69 -8.43 -2.06
CA PHE A 44 25.48 -7.23 -1.25
C PHE A 44 25.75 -5.95 -2.05
N GLY A 45 25.69 -6.05 -3.38
CA GLY A 45 25.81 -4.95 -4.32
C GLY A 45 24.48 -4.28 -4.68
N ALA A 46 24.37 -3.80 -5.92
CA ALA A 46 23.19 -3.07 -6.40
C ALA A 46 21.94 -3.97 -6.57
N ALA A 47 22.14 -5.27 -6.76
CA ALA A 47 21.08 -6.27 -6.87
C ALA A 47 21.24 -7.29 -5.73
N PRO A 48 20.78 -6.97 -4.51
CA PRO A 48 21.00 -7.83 -3.35
C PRO A 48 20.26 -9.16 -3.55
N ALA A 49 20.97 -10.26 -3.31
CA ALA A 49 20.43 -11.61 -3.44
C ALA A 49 20.99 -12.48 -2.33
N PHE A 50 20.16 -13.36 -1.79
CA PHE A 50 20.59 -14.34 -0.80
C PHE A 50 19.92 -15.68 -1.08
N ALA A 51 20.70 -16.74 -1.05
CA ALA A 51 20.21 -18.10 -1.07
C ALA A 51 21.15 -19.00 -0.27
N LEU A 52 20.57 -19.84 0.57
CA LEU A 52 21.25 -20.91 1.28
C LEU A 52 20.53 -22.21 0.96
N SER A 53 21.27 -23.26 0.64
CA SER A 53 20.71 -24.58 0.40
C SER A 53 21.65 -25.66 0.90
N ALA A 54 21.08 -26.67 1.54
CA ALA A 54 21.69 -27.94 1.87
C ALA A 54 20.88 -29.03 1.19
N GLY A 55 21.47 -29.76 0.26
CA GLY A 55 20.79 -30.80 -0.49
C GLY A 55 19.94 -30.30 -1.67
N GLY A 56 20.02 -29.02 -2.06
CA GLY A 56 19.30 -28.46 -3.20
C GLY A 56 17.98 -27.77 -2.82
N PHE A 57 17.23 -27.35 -3.84
CA PHE A 57 15.97 -26.62 -3.67
C PHE A 57 14.74 -27.52 -3.86
N ASN A 58 13.58 -26.94 -3.57
CA ASN A 58 12.28 -27.54 -3.90
C ASN A 58 12.13 -27.67 -5.43
N PRO A 59 11.55 -28.78 -5.95
CA PRO A 59 11.36 -28.98 -7.39
C PRO A 59 10.53 -27.89 -8.10
N ARG A 60 9.65 -27.19 -7.39
CA ARG A 60 8.85 -26.07 -7.91
C ARG A 60 9.58 -24.73 -7.88
N PHE A 61 10.73 -24.65 -7.22
CA PHE A 61 11.49 -23.41 -7.07
C PHE A 61 12.55 -23.30 -8.17
N THR A 62 12.68 -22.11 -8.76
CA THR A 62 13.76 -21.81 -9.72
C THR A 62 14.95 -21.22 -8.95
N PRO A 63 16.10 -21.92 -8.85
CA PRO A 63 17.27 -21.41 -8.15
C PRO A 63 17.79 -20.10 -8.77
N PRO A 64 18.44 -19.21 -7.99
CA PRO A 64 19.10 -18.03 -8.53
C PRO A 64 20.15 -18.41 -9.59
N PRO A 65 20.35 -17.57 -10.61
CA PRO A 65 21.40 -17.79 -11.61
C PRO A 65 22.77 -18.01 -10.97
N GLY A 66 23.52 -19.01 -11.45
CA GLY A 66 24.86 -19.32 -10.94
C GLY A 66 24.89 -20.08 -9.60
N PHE A 67 23.74 -20.50 -9.07
CA PHE A 67 23.71 -21.41 -7.93
C PHE A 67 24.08 -22.84 -8.38
N PRO A 68 24.98 -23.55 -7.67
CA PRO A 68 25.44 -24.88 -8.07
C PRO A 68 24.35 -25.94 -7.89
N GLU A 69 24.43 -27.02 -8.68
CA GLU A 69 23.64 -28.22 -8.40
C GLU A 69 24.21 -28.93 -7.15
N LEU A 70 23.32 -29.28 -6.21
CA LEU A 70 23.70 -29.89 -4.94
C LEU A 70 23.16 -31.32 -4.86
N ARG A 71 23.99 -32.26 -4.40
CA ARG A 71 23.50 -33.59 -4.02
C ARG A 71 22.68 -33.49 -2.73
N ARG A 72 21.53 -34.16 -2.73
CA ARG A 72 20.62 -34.28 -1.56
C ARG A 72 21.39 -34.76 -0.33
N MET A 73 20.93 -34.36 0.85
CA MET A 73 21.45 -34.89 2.11
C MET A 73 20.98 -36.34 2.25
N THR A 74 21.89 -37.30 2.08
CA THR A 74 21.56 -38.73 2.04
C THR A 74 22.07 -39.44 3.28
N ILE A 75 21.18 -40.21 3.92
CA ILE A 75 21.48 -41.15 5.00
C ILE A 75 21.18 -42.56 4.50
N ALA A 76 22.21 -43.41 4.44
CA ALA A 76 22.02 -44.84 4.20
C ALA A 76 21.71 -45.56 5.53
N LEU A 77 20.47 -46.04 5.68
CA LEU A 77 19.99 -46.73 6.89
C LEU A 77 20.30 -48.23 6.88
N ALA A 78 20.65 -48.78 5.70
CA ALA A 78 21.18 -50.13 5.55
C ALA A 78 22.36 -50.09 4.56
N ASP A 79 23.49 -50.68 4.96
CA ASP A 79 24.72 -50.76 4.15
C ASP A 79 24.71 -51.95 3.15
N SER A 80 23.53 -52.52 2.87
CA SER A 80 23.37 -53.67 1.96
C SER A 80 22.48 -53.32 0.76
N ASP A 81 22.72 -53.97 -0.38
CA ASP A 81 21.86 -53.85 -1.57
C ASP A 81 20.46 -54.47 -1.35
N ASN A 82 20.34 -55.36 -0.37
CA ASN A 82 19.10 -56.02 0.03
C ASN A 82 19.17 -56.49 1.50
N PRO A 83 18.45 -55.87 2.44
CA PRO A 83 17.52 -54.75 2.26
C PRO A 83 18.24 -53.42 2.04
N ARG A 84 17.69 -52.56 1.17
CA ARG A 84 18.14 -51.18 0.97
C ARG A 84 17.12 -50.21 1.56
N LEU A 85 17.61 -49.31 2.41
CA LEU A 85 16.82 -48.27 3.05
C LEU A 85 17.60 -46.95 3.00
N GLN A 86 17.09 -45.98 2.26
CA GLN A 86 17.79 -44.70 2.00
C GLN A 86 16.84 -43.54 2.31
N LEU A 87 17.33 -42.56 3.06
CA LEU A 87 16.63 -41.31 3.34
C LEU A 87 17.41 -40.16 2.69
N GLU A 88 16.76 -39.42 1.81
CA GLU A 88 17.27 -38.19 1.22
C GLU A 88 16.50 -37.00 1.78
N SER A 89 17.15 -35.87 2.01
CA SER A 89 16.50 -34.64 2.43
C SER A 89 17.18 -33.40 1.87
N TYR A 90 16.48 -32.28 1.95
CA TYR A 90 17.06 -30.97 1.67
C TYR A 90 16.39 -29.90 2.52
N PHE A 91 17.10 -28.79 2.65
CA PHE A 91 16.62 -27.56 3.24
C PHE A 91 17.20 -26.39 2.45
N ALA A 92 16.37 -25.42 2.11
CA ALA A 92 16.83 -24.19 1.48
C ALA A 92 16.04 -22.98 1.97
N THR A 93 16.68 -21.81 1.94
CA THR A 93 16.07 -20.55 2.33
C THR A 93 16.55 -19.42 1.44
N THR A 94 15.64 -18.49 1.15
CA THR A 94 15.88 -17.20 0.50
C THR A 94 15.16 -16.12 1.32
N PRO A 95 15.37 -14.82 1.05
CA PRO A 95 14.59 -13.79 1.72
C PRO A 95 13.08 -13.93 1.55
N ALA A 96 12.63 -14.59 0.48
CA ALA A 96 11.21 -14.75 0.16
C ALA A 96 10.65 -16.14 0.48
N THR A 97 11.48 -17.17 0.70
CA THR A 97 11.01 -18.56 0.79
C THR A 97 11.75 -19.41 1.81
N VAL A 98 11.04 -20.33 2.45
CA VAL A 98 11.61 -21.47 3.19
C VAL A 98 11.21 -22.77 2.52
N GLN A 99 12.15 -23.67 2.30
CA GLN A 99 11.98 -24.88 1.50
C GLN A 99 12.59 -26.07 2.23
N PHE A 100 11.88 -27.19 2.26
CA PHE A 100 12.43 -28.42 2.82
C PHE A 100 11.65 -29.62 2.33
N GLY A 101 12.32 -30.77 2.26
CA GLY A 101 11.68 -32.00 1.84
C GLY A 101 12.51 -33.20 2.22
N ALA A 102 11.88 -34.36 2.15
CA ALA A 102 12.55 -35.63 2.36
C ALA A 102 11.93 -36.72 1.50
N ARG A 103 12.74 -37.73 1.17
CA ARG A 103 12.35 -38.93 0.43
C ARG A 103 12.97 -40.15 1.09
N LEU A 104 12.14 -41.11 1.45
CA LEU A 104 12.53 -42.43 1.91
C LEU A 104 12.32 -43.42 0.76
N ASP A 105 13.34 -44.18 0.41
CA ASP A 105 13.26 -45.30 -0.52
C ASP A 105 13.54 -46.63 0.21
N VAL A 106 12.69 -47.61 -0.04
CA VAL A 106 12.72 -48.95 0.57
C VAL A 106 12.79 -50.01 -0.52
N PHE A 107 13.73 -50.94 -0.40
CA PHE A 107 13.79 -52.11 -1.25
C PHE A 107 14.17 -53.35 -0.44
N VAL A 108 13.37 -54.41 -0.57
CA VAL A 108 13.64 -55.71 0.04
C VAL A 108 13.31 -56.78 -0.97
N ALA A 109 14.14 -57.80 -1.08
CA ALA A 109 13.86 -58.97 -1.90
C ALA A 109 14.20 -60.26 -1.18
N ALA A 110 13.45 -61.31 -1.48
CA ALA A 110 13.64 -62.63 -0.91
C ALA A 110 13.29 -63.71 -1.95
N ASP A 111 14.11 -64.74 -2.01
CA ASP A 111 13.79 -65.95 -2.75
C ASP A 111 12.99 -66.90 -1.84
N ALA A 112 11.75 -67.19 -2.22
CA ALA A 112 10.87 -68.09 -1.48
C ALA A 112 10.90 -69.54 -2.04
N GLY A 113 11.97 -69.91 -2.74
CA GLY A 113 12.19 -71.25 -3.26
C GLY A 113 11.10 -71.67 -4.25
N ILE A 114 10.28 -72.65 -3.87
CA ILE A 114 9.18 -73.15 -4.73
C ILE A 114 8.16 -72.08 -5.11
N PHE A 115 8.07 -70.98 -4.35
CA PHE A 115 7.15 -69.88 -4.63
C PHE A 115 7.75 -68.80 -5.53
N GLY A 116 9.06 -68.84 -5.81
CA GLY A 116 9.77 -67.90 -6.67
C GLY A 116 10.31 -66.66 -5.96
N TYR A 117 10.81 -65.70 -6.74
CA TYR A 117 11.46 -64.50 -6.23
C TYR A 117 10.43 -63.41 -5.94
N PHE A 118 10.44 -62.89 -4.72
CA PHE A 118 9.60 -61.77 -4.30
C PHE A 118 10.45 -60.53 -4.06
N SER A 119 9.94 -59.37 -4.46
CA SER A 119 10.55 -58.08 -4.14
C SER A 119 9.51 -57.05 -3.77
N VAL A 120 9.80 -56.27 -2.75
CA VAL A 120 9.03 -55.11 -2.31
C VAL A 120 9.85 -53.87 -2.60
N THR A 121 9.29 -52.95 -3.39
CA THR A 121 9.81 -51.59 -3.60
C THR A 121 8.82 -50.61 -3.03
N GLY A 122 9.27 -49.64 -2.23
CA GLY A 122 8.41 -48.58 -1.75
C GLY A 122 9.15 -47.25 -1.66
N TYR A 123 8.39 -46.18 -1.67
CA TYR A 123 8.92 -44.85 -1.42
C TYR A 123 7.89 -43.99 -0.69
N LEU A 124 8.37 -42.99 0.03
CA LEU A 124 7.56 -41.95 0.67
C LEU A 124 8.33 -40.64 0.58
N SER A 125 7.73 -39.58 0.04
CA SER A 125 8.36 -38.28 -0.08
C SER A 125 7.40 -37.15 0.22
N PHE A 126 7.96 -36.03 0.67
CA PHE A 126 7.29 -34.76 0.69
C PHE A 126 8.24 -33.62 0.35
N ASP A 127 7.71 -32.58 -0.27
CA ASP A 127 8.41 -31.37 -0.71
C ASP A 127 7.58 -30.15 -0.32
N ALA A 128 8.04 -29.39 0.66
CA ALA A 128 7.38 -28.17 1.15
C ALA A 128 8.09 -26.92 0.62
N LEU A 129 7.31 -25.99 0.07
CA LEU A 129 7.73 -24.65 -0.34
C LEU A 129 6.81 -23.63 0.33
N LEU A 130 7.38 -22.80 1.20
CA LEU A 130 6.69 -21.72 1.90
C LEU A 130 7.19 -20.39 1.32
N VAL A 131 6.28 -19.53 0.88
CA VAL A 131 6.53 -18.13 0.51
C VAL A 131 6.17 -17.26 1.72
N LEU A 132 7.02 -16.29 2.06
CA LEU A 132 6.90 -15.50 3.28
C LEU A 132 6.01 -14.26 3.11
N ALA A 133 6.02 -13.63 1.92
CA ALA A 133 5.29 -12.40 1.66
C ALA A 133 4.81 -12.33 0.18
N PRO A 134 3.48 -12.38 -0.09
CA PRO A 134 2.44 -12.75 0.86
C PRO A 134 2.61 -14.21 1.35
N PRO A 135 2.24 -14.53 2.60
CA PRO A 135 2.43 -15.86 3.16
C PRO A 135 1.59 -16.88 2.38
N SER A 136 2.24 -17.89 1.83
CA SER A 136 1.58 -19.03 1.18
C SER A 136 2.44 -20.27 1.23
N PHE A 137 1.85 -21.44 1.01
CA PHE A 137 2.62 -22.67 0.97
C PHE A 137 2.05 -23.66 -0.04
N ILE A 138 2.93 -24.51 -0.54
CA ILE A 138 2.58 -25.72 -1.27
C ILE A 138 3.41 -26.89 -0.73
N VAL A 139 2.74 -28.01 -0.48
CA VAL A 139 3.35 -29.25 -0.05
C VAL A 139 2.94 -30.34 -1.03
N ASP A 140 3.91 -30.87 -1.77
CA ASP A 140 3.71 -32.09 -2.55
C ASP A 140 4.09 -33.30 -1.70
N MET A 141 3.28 -34.34 -1.73
CA MET A 141 3.49 -35.61 -1.06
C MET A 141 3.30 -36.72 -2.07
N ALA A 142 4.18 -37.72 -2.02
CA ALA A 142 4.02 -38.92 -2.83
C ALA A 142 4.42 -40.14 -2.02
N GLY A 143 3.74 -41.24 -2.24
CA GLY A 143 4.07 -42.49 -1.58
C GLY A 143 3.57 -43.68 -2.36
N GLY A 144 4.38 -44.72 -2.43
CA GLY A 144 4.00 -45.92 -3.15
C GLY A 144 4.64 -47.17 -2.58
N LEU A 145 3.99 -48.31 -2.80
CA LEU A 145 4.47 -49.63 -2.43
C LEU A 145 4.07 -50.61 -3.52
N SER A 146 5.02 -51.42 -3.99
CA SER A 146 4.80 -52.45 -5.01
C SER A 146 5.40 -53.76 -4.54
N LEU A 147 4.57 -54.80 -4.47
CA LEU A 147 4.95 -56.18 -4.28
C LEU A 147 5.03 -56.85 -5.67
N ARG A 148 6.20 -57.39 -6.00
CA ARG A 148 6.43 -58.11 -7.26
C ARG A 148 6.81 -59.56 -7.01
N ARG A 149 6.42 -60.44 -7.94
CA ARG A 149 6.85 -61.84 -8.02
C ARG A 149 7.43 -62.12 -9.39
N ASN A 150 8.66 -62.63 -9.44
CA ASN A 150 9.39 -62.90 -10.67
C ASN A 150 9.38 -61.70 -11.64
N GLY A 151 9.53 -60.48 -11.10
CA GLY A 151 9.50 -59.22 -11.85
C GLY A 151 8.12 -58.64 -12.19
N LYS A 152 7.03 -59.40 -12.01
CA LYS A 152 5.65 -58.93 -12.29
C LYS A 152 4.99 -58.36 -11.03
N VAL A 153 4.29 -57.24 -11.15
CA VAL A 153 3.54 -56.62 -10.04
C VAL A 153 2.36 -57.52 -9.63
N LEU A 154 2.29 -57.86 -8.35
CA LEU A 154 1.15 -58.57 -7.74
C LEU A 154 0.17 -57.60 -7.09
N PHE A 155 0.71 -56.63 -6.37
CA PHE A 155 -0.03 -55.58 -5.69
C PHE A 155 0.77 -54.28 -5.74
N GLY A 156 0.11 -53.17 -6.06
CA GLY A 156 0.71 -51.85 -6.10
C GLY A 156 -0.24 -50.79 -5.54
N ILE A 157 0.31 -49.85 -4.79
CA ILE A 157 -0.35 -48.60 -4.44
C ILE A 157 0.62 -47.45 -4.76
N ASP A 158 0.11 -46.38 -5.35
CA ASP A 158 0.84 -45.15 -5.64
C ASP A 158 -0.10 -43.96 -5.38
N ILE A 159 0.30 -43.05 -4.51
CA ILE A 159 -0.48 -41.90 -4.08
C ILE A 159 0.35 -40.66 -4.39
N ARG A 160 -0.26 -39.69 -5.05
CA ARG A 160 0.27 -38.33 -5.22
C ARG A 160 -0.76 -37.33 -4.70
N LEU A 161 -0.32 -36.43 -3.85
CA LEU A 161 -1.16 -35.42 -3.21
C LEU A 161 -0.38 -34.10 -3.21
N SER A 162 -1.02 -33.02 -3.63
CA SER A 162 -0.54 -31.66 -3.45
C SER A 162 -1.51 -30.93 -2.52
N LEU A 163 -0.97 -30.16 -1.59
CA LEU A 163 -1.72 -29.33 -0.65
C LEU A 163 -1.21 -27.89 -0.75
N ALA A 164 -2.09 -26.95 -1.08
CA ALA A 164 -1.80 -25.52 -1.11
C ALA A 164 -2.59 -24.76 -0.03
N GLY A 165 -1.98 -23.69 0.49
CA GLY A 165 -2.58 -22.78 1.48
C GLY A 165 -2.01 -21.36 1.35
N PRO A 166 -2.43 -20.41 2.20
CA PRO A 166 -2.85 -20.58 3.60
C PRO A 166 -4.36 -20.62 3.83
N ALA A 167 -5.15 -20.11 2.88
CA ALA A 167 -6.60 -20.28 2.72
C ALA A 167 -6.96 -19.87 1.26
N PRO A 168 -8.04 -20.42 0.67
CA PRO A 168 -8.61 -21.68 1.09
C PRO A 168 -7.57 -22.79 0.92
N TRP A 169 -7.65 -23.83 1.75
CA TRP A 169 -6.78 -24.98 1.63
C TRP A 169 -7.24 -25.79 0.43
N HIS A 170 -6.38 -25.98 -0.55
CA HIS A 170 -6.67 -26.77 -1.75
C HIS A 170 -5.84 -28.04 -1.73
N ALA A 171 -6.49 -29.19 -1.67
CA ALA A 171 -5.86 -30.50 -1.69
C ALA A 171 -6.31 -31.27 -2.93
N TRP A 172 -5.38 -31.63 -3.82
CA TRP A 172 -5.69 -32.37 -5.04
C TRP A 172 -4.66 -33.47 -5.29
N GLY A 173 -5.07 -34.51 -6.00
CA GLY A 173 -4.19 -35.64 -6.24
C GLY A 173 -4.88 -36.84 -6.83
N GLU A 174 -4.15 -37.94 -6.87
CA GLU A 174 -4.62 -39.23 -7.36
C GLU A 174 -4.07 -40.38 -6.53
N ALA A 175 -4.90 -41.40 -6.33
CA ALA A 175 -4.49 -42.69 -5.76
C ALA A 175 -4.67 -43.78 -6.82
N THR A 176 -3.59 -44.45 -7.16
CA THR A 176 -3.55 -45.57 -8.10
C THR A 176 -3.34 -46.87 -7.35
N PHE A 177 -4.23 -47.84 -7.60
CA PHE A 177 -4.18 -49.19 -7.05
C PHE A 177 -4.00 -50.18 -8.21
N GLU A 178 -3.06 -51.11 -8.07
CA GLU A 178 -2.81 -52.18 -9.03
C GLU A 178 -3.02 -53.52 -8.33
N PHE A 179 -4.21 -54.10 -8.50
CA PHE A 179 -4.56 -55.43 -8.05
C PHE A 179 -5.63 -56.01 -8.98
N ILE A 180 -5.26 -56.96 -9.83
CA ILE A 180 -6.13 -57.49 -10.89
C ILE A 180 -6.64 -56.36 -11.82
N GLY A 181 -5.70 -55.53 -12.27
CA GLY A 181 -5.96 -54.33 -13.09
C GLY A 181 -5.58 -53.04 -12.36
N LYS A 182 -5.34 -51.98 -13.15
CA LYS A 182 -4.96 -50.66 -12.66
C LYS A 182 -6.22 -49.79 -12.50
N ARG A 183 -6.44 -49.24 -11.31
CA ARG A 183 -7.51 -48.26 -11.04
C ARG A 183 -6.91 -47.00 -10.46
N THR A 184 -7.31 -45.85 -10.99
CA THR A 184 -6.86 -44.53 -10.51
C THR A 184 -8.08 -43.74 -10.06
N ILE A 185 -8.00 -43.19 -8.85
CA ILE A 185 -9.06 -42.40 -8.21
C ILE A 185 -8.50 -40.99 -7.99
N PRO A 186 -8.93 -39.99 -8.77
CA PRO A 186 -8.58 -38.60 -8.52
C PRO A 186 -9.43 -38.04 -7.37
N PHE A 187 -8.89 -37.05 -6.66
CA PHE A 187 -9.65 -36.22 -5.73
C PHE A 187 -9.21 -34.76 -5.85
N ASP A 188 -10.14 -33.86 -5.60
CA ASP A 188 -9.93 -32.42 -5.55
C ASP A 188 -10.88 -31.86 -4.50
N VAL A 189 -10.30 -31.27 -3.45
CA VAL A 189 -11.03 -30.79 -2.29
C VAL A 189 -10.48 -29.42 -1.91
N THR A 190 -11.35 -28.42 -1.87
CA THR A 190 -11.02 -27.08 -1.37
C THR A 190 -11.81 -26.80 -0.09
N VAL A 191 -11.14 -26.41 0.98
CA VAL A 191 -11.72 -26.14 2.31
C VAL A 191 -11.25 -24.80 2.83
N GLY A 192 -12.17 -23.96 3.31
CA GLY A 192 -11.87 -22.65 3.89
C GLY A 192 -12.41 -21.50 3.04
N GLU A 193 -12.39 -20.30 3.63
CA GLU A 193 -12.83 -19.08 2.97
C GLU A 193 -11.74 -18.55 2.03
N GLU A 194 -12.16 -17.91 0.94
CA GLU A 194 -11.27 -17.41 -0.12
C GLU A 194 -10.40 -16.24 0.40
N VAL A 195 -9.07 -16.29 0.25
CA VAL A 195 -8.11 -15.27 0.77
C VAL A 195 -8.40 -13.84 0.30
N ALA A 196 -9.12 -13.67 -0.81
CA ALA A 196 -9.60 -12.38 -1.25
C ALA A 196 -10.49 -11.69 -0.18
N ALA A 197 -11.24 -12.45 0.63
CA ALA A 197 -12.01 -11.90 1.74
C ALA A 197 -11.10 -11.42 2.90
N VAL A 198 -10.02 -12.16 3.19
CA VAL A 198 -9.06 -11.80 4.24
C VAL A 198 -8.27 -10.55 3.86
N LEU A 199 -7.73 -10.48 2.65
CA LEU A 199 -7.00 -9.31 2.17
C LEU A 199 -7.91 -8.06 2.11
N ARG A 200 -9.16 -8.21 1.66
CA ARG A 200 -10.15 -7.12 1.70
C ARG A 200 -10.46 -6.64 3.12
N ALA A 201 -10.46 -7.54 4.10
CA ALA A 201 -10.68 -7.18 5.49
C ALA A 201 -9.48 -6.46 6.14
N MET A 202 -8.29 -6.49 5.53
CA MET A 202 -7.09 -5.82 6.03
C MET A 202 -6.97 -4.36 5.58
N VAL A 203 -7.72 -3.96 4.54
CA VAL A 203 -7.72 -2.59 4.01
C VAL A 203 -8.98 -1.85 4.45
N ASP A 204 -8.81 -0.65 5.01
CA ASP A 204 -9.93 0.22 5.40
C ASP A 204 -9.70 1.66 4.88
N PRO A 205 -10.05 1.94 3.61
CA PRO A 205 -9.87 3.27 3.03
C PRO A 205 -10.61 4.37 3.82
N LEU A 206 -11.75 4.05 4.42
CA LEU A 206 -12.52 5.01 5.22
C LEU A 206 -11.81 5.29 6.55
N GLY A 207 -11.32 4.26 7.24
CA GLY A 207 -10.55 4.40 8.48
C GLY A 207 -9.27 5.21 8.30
N ASP A 208 -8.53 4.94 7.23
CA ASP A 208 -7.32 5.70 6.86
C ASP A 208 -7.65 7.16 6.52
N LEU A 209 -8.71 7.39 5.73
CA LEU A 209 -9.19 8.74 5.41
C LEU A 209 -9.59 9.51 6.67
N LEU A 210 -10.34 8.90 7.59
CA LEU A 210 -10.75 9.52 8.84
C LEU A 210 -9.55 9.83 9.74
N THR A 211 -8.55 8.95 9.77
CA THR A 211 -7.30 9.16 10.50
C THR A 211 -6.51 10.33 9.91
N ALA A 212 -6.41 10.42 8.59
CA ALA A 212 -5.77 11.53 7.92
C ALA A 212 -6.52 12.86 8.14
N LEU A 213 -7.86 12.85 8.15
CA LEU A 213 -8.65 14.05 8.47
C LEU A 213 -8.55 14.44 9.95
N ALA A 214 -8.26 13.50 10.85
CA ALA A 214 -8.03 13.77 12.27
C ALA A 214 -6.62 14.30 12.58
N ASP A 215 -5.65 14.09 11.68
CA ASP A 215 -4.28 14.55 11.86
C ASP A 215 -4.16 16.08 11.70
N PRO A 216 -3.78 16.83 12.75
CA PRO A 216 -3.60 18.28 12.67
C PRO A 216 -2.59 18.74 11.61
N GLN A 217 -1.65 17.89 11.18
CA GLN A 217 -0.66 18.21 10.14
C GLN A 217 -1.30 18.37 8.74
N ASN A 218 -2.46 17.77 8.52
CA ASN A 218 -3.21 17.88 7.28
C ASN A 218 -4.10 19.15 7.23
N TRP A 219 -4.10 19.93 8.31
CA TRP A 219 -4.84 21.19 8.42
C TRP A 219 -3.90 22.38 8.41
N THR A 220 -4.21 23.36 7.57
CA THR A 220 -3.44 24.60 7.46
C THR A 220 -4.36 25.80 7.68
N GLY A 221 -3.87 26.76 8.48
CA GLY A 221 -4.53 28.06 8.64
C GLY A 221 -4.01 29.04 7.59
N ALA A 222 -4.91 29.68 6.86
CA ALA A 222 -4.62 30.82 6.01
C ALA A 222 -4.96 32.12 6.74
N LEU A 223 -4.06 33.10 6.65
CA LEU A 223 -4.31 34.45 7.14
C LEU A 223 -5.32 35.15 6.22
N PRO A 224 -6.18 36.04 6.76
CA PRO A 224 -7.00 36.92 5.93
C PRO A 224 -6.13 37.73 4.97
N ALA A 225 -6.69 38.08 3.81
CA ALA A 225 -6.05 38.95 2.84
C ALA A 225 -5.79 40.38 3.39
N GLU A 226 -6.54 40.80 4.41
CA GLU A 226 -6.39 42.10 5.07
C GLU A 226 -5.50 42.01 6.31
N ALA A 227 -4.58 42.97 6.46
CA ALA A 227 -3.69 43.06 7.60
C ALA A 227 -4.47 43.35 8.88
N GLY A 228 -4.39 42.43 9.85
CA GLY A 228 -5.04 42.61 11.16
C GLY A 228 -4.53 43.84 11.90
N LEU A 229 -5.43 44.58 12.55
CA LEU A 229 -5.13 45.76 13.38
C LEU A 229 -4.56 45.40 14.75
N VAL A 230 -4.41 44.10 15.04
CA VAL A 230 -3.97 43.59 16.33
C VAL A 230 -2.76 42.67 16.13
N THR A 231 -1.73 42.89 16.94
CA THR A 231 -0.61 41.96 17.04
C THR A 231 -1.04 40.80 17.92
N LEU A 232 -1.19 39.62 17.34
CA LEU A 232 -1.43 38.41 18.12
C LEU A 232 -0.15 37.98 18.83
N ARG A 233 -0.31 37.40 20.03
CA ARG A 233 0.81 36.77 20.73
C ARG A 233 1.43 35.67 19.87
N SER A 234 2.75 35.54 19.89
CA SER A 234 3.41 34.36 19.37
C SER A 234 2.95 33.13 20.17
N LEU A 235 2.63 32.06 19.45
CA LEU A 235 2.31 30.76 20.04
C LEU A 235 3.62 29.99 20.23
N ASP A 236 3.76 29.36 21.39
CA ASP A 236 4.87 28.44 21.64
C ASP A 236 4.77 27.22 20.70
N PRO A 237 5.88 26.63 20.26
CA PRO A 237 5.85 25.41 19.45
C PRO A 237 5.06 24.30 20.15
N GLY A 238 4.05 23.75 19.47
CA GLY A 238 3.21 22.66 20.01
C GLY A 238 1.84 23.08 20.52
N ALA A 239 1.48 24.37 20.47
CA ALA A 239 0.16 24.87 20.86
C ALA A 239 -0.96 24.57 19.82
N GLY A 240 -1.01 23.37 19.24
CA GLY A 240 -2.05 22.95 18.28
C GLY A 240 -2.18 23.81 17.00
N THR A 241 -3.05 23.40 16.08
CA THR A 241 -3.36 24.19 14.87
C THR A 241 -4.30 25.34 15.26
N VAL A 242 -3.73 26.53 15.48
CA VAL A 242 -4.50 27.75 15.78
C VAL A 242 -4.73 28.53 14.49
N VAL A 243 -5.95 29.02 14.32
CA VAL A 243 -6.37 29.78 13.13
C VAL A 243 -6.68 31.20 13.55
N HIS A 244 -6.32 32.15 12.71
CA HIS A 244 -6.70 33.53 12.90
C HIS A 244 -8.24 33.66 12.93
N PRO A 245 -8.85 34.48 13.81
CA PRO A 245 -10.31 34.62 13.88
C PRO A 245 -10.97 35.06 12.57
N PHE A 246 -10.24 35.83 11.77
CA PHE A 246 -10.64 36.24 10.41
C PHE A 246 -9.97 35.43 9.30
N GLY A 247 -9.20 34.40 9.66
CA GLY A 247 -8.58 33.48 8.71
C GLY A 247 -9.53 32.36 8.30
N SER A 248 -9.05 31.51 7.40
CA SER A 248 -9.76 30.29 6.99
C SER A 248 -8.88 29.07 7.16
N LEU A 249 -9.50 27.91 7.30
CA LEU A 249 -8.84 26.62 7.27
C LEU A 249 -8.82 26.05 5.86
N ALA A 250 -7.81 25.23 5.59
CA ALA A 250 -7.80 24.30 4.48
C ALA A 250 -7.36 22.93 4.99
N VAL A 251 -8.05 21.89 4.56
CA VAL A 251 -7.67 20.49 4.82
C VAL A 251 -7.17 19.86 3.53
N ARG A 252 -6.11 19.08 3.63
CA ARG A 252 -5.54 18.29 2.53
C ARG A 252 -4.99 16.98 3.08
N GLN A 253 -5.50 15.85 2.59
CA GLN A 253 -4.98 14.52 2.90
C GLN A 253 -4.42 13.83 1.66
N ARG A 254 -3.66 12.74 1.85
CA ARG A 254 -2.93 12.04 0.76
C ARG A 254 -3.25 10.54 0.68
N GLU A 255 -4.23 10.07 1.46
CA GLU A 255 -4.56 8.65 1.57
C GLU A 255 -5.53 8.20 0.47
N VAL A 256 -6.63 8.93 0.27
CA VAL A 256 -7.71 8.53 -0.63
C VAL A 256 -8.18 9.72 -1.49
N PRO A 257 -8.26 9.60 -2.83
CA PRO A 257 -8.83 10.66 -3.66
C PRO A 257 -10.33 10.83 -3.37
N LEU A 258 -10.75 12.09 -3.20
CA LEU A 258 -12.16 12.46 -3.03
C LEU A 258 -12.83 12.64 -4.40
N ALA A 259 -14.15 12.46 -4.43
CA ALA A 259 -14.99 12.57 -5.63
C ALA A 259 -14.56 11.65 -6.80
N LEU A 260 -13.83 10.56 -6.51
CA LEU A 260 -13.47 9.51 -7.45
C LEU A 260 -13.96 8.16 -6.92
N THR A 261 -14.64 7.38 -7.77
CA THR A 261 -14.99 5.99 -7.44
C THR A 261 -13.74 5.12 -7.53
N ILE A 262 -13.36 4.46 -6.44
CA ILE A 262 -12.17 3.60 -6.35
C ILE A 262 -12.57 2.12 -6.35
N ASP A 263 -11.82 1.29 -7.06
CA ASP A 263 -12.01 -0.16 -7.16
C ASP A 263 -10.97 -0.95 -6.35
N ARG A 264 -9.83 -0.32 -6.07
CA ARG A 264 -8.73 -0.91 -5.31
C ARG A 264 -8.10 0.10 -4.36
N TYR A 265 -7.40 -0.40 -3.36
CA TYR A 265 -6.67 0.42 -2.38
C TYR A 265 -5.50 -0.37 -1.80
N GLN A 266 -4.32 0.26 -1.67
CA GLN A 266 -3.08 -0.38 -1.18
C GLN A 266 -2.79 -1.73 -1.86
N ASN A 267 -2.99 -1.78 -3.18
CA ASN A 267 -2.86 -2.97 -4.03
C ASN A 267 -3.91 -4.09 -3.85
N VAL A 268 -4.94 -3.90 -3.03
CA VAL A 268 -6.03 -4.86 -2.83
C VAL A 268 -7.29 -4.39 -3.56
N GLU A 269 -7.94 -5.28 -4.33
CA GLU A 269 -9.24 -5.00 -4.94
C GLU A 269 -10.34 -4.99 -3.87
N LEU A 270 -11.11 -3.92 -3.82
CA LEU A 270 -12.18 -3.73 -2.85
C LEU A 270 -13.34 -4.71 -3.11
N ALA A 271 -14.16 -4.97 -2.08
CA ALA A 271 -15.33 -5.83 -2.21
C ALA A 271 -16.39 -5.24 -3.17
N ALA A 272 -16.49 -3.91 -3.19
CA ALA A 272 -17.32 -3.14 -4.09
C ALA A 272 -16.64 -1.78 -4.34
N PRO A 273 -16.91 -1.14 -5.48
CA PRO A 273 -16.44 0.21 -5.73
C PRO A 273 -16.93 1.18 -4.65
N ALA A 274 -16.06 2.10 -4.22
CA ALA A 274 -16.34 3.04 -3.13
C ALA A 274 -16.10 4.49 -3.58
N LEU A 275 -16.94 5.42 -3.12
CA LEU A 275 -16.81 6.85 -3.39
C LEU A 275 -16.77 7.59 -2.05
N PHE A 276 -15.77 8.46 -1.88
CA PHE A 276 -15.61 9.29 -0.70
C PHE A 276 -15.64 10.77 -1.07
N ASP A 277 -16.36 11.58 -0.31
CA ASP A 277 -16.40 13.03 -0.47
C ASP A 277 -16.72 13.72 0.87
N ILE A 278 -16.38 14.99 0.98
CA ILE A 278 -16.71 15.85 2.11
C ILE A 278 -18.04 16.53 1.81
N ALA A 279 -19.13 15.99 2.35
CA ALA A 279 -20.48 16.50 2.13
C ALA A 279 -20.75 17.85 2.82
N SER A 280 -20.19 18.06 4.02
CA SER A 280 -20.34 19.30 4.78
C SER A 280 -19.22 19.47 5.80
N VAL A 281 -19.03 20.70 6.28
CA VAL A 281 -18.06 21.02 7.33
C VAL A 281 -18.76 21.86 8.40
N SER A 282 -18.45 21.61 9.68
CA SER A 282 -18.99 22.37 10.81
C SER A 282 -17.92 22.64 11.86
N PHE A 283 -18.07 23.74 12.59
CA PHE A 283 -17.35 24.00 13.84
C PHE A 283 -18.29 23.73 15.01
N GLY A 284 -18.10 22.59 15.67
CA GLY A 284 -19.07 22.07 16.63
C GLY A 284 -20.44 21.90 15.97
N PRO A 285 -21.53 22.44 16.54
CA PRO A 285 -22.87 22.35 15.95
C PRO A 285 -23.12 23.33 14.79
N THR A 286 -22.18 24.23 14.48
CA THR A 286 -22.40 25.31 13.52
C THR A 286 -21.85 24.94 12.15
N ALA A 287 -22.71 24.80 11.15
CA ALA A 287 -22.28 24.59 9.77
C ALA A 287 -21.46 25.80 9.26
N VAL A 288 -20.37 25.51 8.55
CA VAL A 288 -19.48 26.53 7.98
C VAL A 288 -19.36 26.36 6.48
N HIS A 289 -18.93 27.42 5.80
CA HIS A 289 -18.65 27.35 4.38
C HIS A 289 -17.36 26.55 4.15
N ALA A 290 -17.34 25.74 3.10
CA ALA A 290 -16.15 25.12 2.55
C ALA A 290 -16.05 25.54 1.08
N GLY A 291 -14.90 26.10 0.69
CA GLY A 291 -14.62 26.56 -0.66
C GLY A 291 -14.22 25.43 -1.59
N ALA A 292 -13.41 25.80 -2.60
CA ALA A 292 -12.98 24.90 -3.66
C ALA A 292 -12.16 23.71 -3.14
N ASP A 293 -12.13 22.65 -3.94
CA ASP A 293 -11.34 21.46 -3.66
C ASP A 293 -9.85 21.80 -3.57
N VAL A 294 -9.20 21.30 -2.53
CA VAL A 294 -7.74 21.22 -2.49
C VAL A 294 -7.35 19.92 -3.18
N ARG A 295 -6.39 19.98 -4.10
CA ARG A 295 -5.99 18.84 -4.93
C ARG A 295 -4.62 18.31 -4.54
N GLU A 296 -4.42 17.01 -4.74
CA GLU A 296 -3.14 16.32 -4.53
C GLU A 296 -2.88 15.35 -5.69
N HIS A 297 -1.62 15.02 -5.90
CA HIS A 297 -1.18 14.08 -6.92
C HIS A 297 -1.35 12.64 -6.42
N PHE A 298 -2.26 11.91 -7.05
CA PHE A 298 -2.52 10.50 -6.80
C PHE A 298 -2.14 9.65 -8.01
N SER A 299 -1.64 8.45 -7.77
CA SER A 299 -1.43 7.45 -8.82
C SER A 299 -2.77 6.76 -9.12
N ALA A 300 -3.33 6.99 -10.31
CA ALA A 300 -4.62 6.41 -10.68
C ALA A 300 -4.61 4.87 -10.62
N ALA A 301 -3.46 4.25 -10.90
CA ALA A 301 -3.30 2.80 -10.84
C ALA A 301 -3.40 2.22 -9.43
N ASP A 302 -3.20 3.02 -8.38
CA ASP A 302 -3.33 2.57 -6.99
C ASP A 302 -4.79 2.49 -6.53
N TYR A 303 -5.70 3.14 -7.26
CA TYR A 303 -7.11 3.27 -6.91
C TYR A 303 -8.09 2.68 -7.94
N LEU A 304 -7.68 2.57 -9.21
CA LEU A 304 -8.50 2.09 -10.32
C LEU A 304 -7.98 0.76 -10.87
N LEU A 305 -8.88 -0.10 -11.34
CA LEU A 305 -8.53 -1.28 -12.12
C LEU A 305 -8.26 -0.88 -13.58
N LEU A 306 -6.97 -0.73 -13.92
CA LEU A 306 -6.53 -0.35 -15.26
C LEU A 306 -5.94 -1.54 -16.02
N THR A 307 -6.21 -1.62 -17.31
CA THR A 307 -5.49 -2.53 -18.23
C THR A 307 -4.03 -2.10 -18.40
N ASP A 308 -3.16 -3.00 -18.88
CA ASP A 308 -1.73 -2.68 -19.04
C ASP A 308 -1.48 -1.57 -20.07
N ASP A 309 -2.28 -1.52 -21.14
CA ASP A 309 -2.23 -0.43 -22.13
C ASP A 309 -2.67 0.92 -21.54
N GLU A 310 -3.68 0.93 -20.65
CA GLU A 310 -4.11 2.13 -19.93
C GLU A 310 -3.04 2.61 -18.93
N LYS A 311 -2.36 1.69 -18.23
CA LYS A 311 -1.26 2.06 -17.33
C LYS A 311 -0.11 2.74 -18.08
N LEU A 312 0.19 2.30 -19.30
CA LEU A 312 1.28 2.86 -20.11
C LEU A 312 0.93 4.19 -20.78
N SER A 313 -0.35 4.44 -21.07
CA SER A 313 -0.81 5.63 -21.79
C SER A 313 -1.26 6.77 -20.86
N ARG A 314 -1.43 6.52 -19.56
CA ARG A 314 -1.85 7.53 -18.57
C ARG A 314 -0.66 8.25 -17.92
N PRO A 315 -0.88 9.49 -17.45
CA PRO A 315 0.07 10.14 -16.54
C PRO A 315 0.28 9.29 -15.28
N ALA A 316 1.53 9.21 -14.81
CA ALA A 316 1.86 8.44 -13.59
C ALA A 316 1.18 8.98 -12.33
N PHE A 317 0.94 10.30 -12.28
CA PHE A 317 0.19 10.96 -11.22
C PHE A 317 -0.79 11.96 -11.81
N GLU A 318 -2.01 11.98 -11.26
CA GLU A 318 -3.07 12.89 -11.66
C GLU A 318 -3.49 13.77 -10.45
N PRO A 319 -3.74 15.08 -10.64
CA PRO A 319 -4.21 15.95 -9.57
C PRO A 319 -5.70 15.70 -9.29
N LEU A 320 -6.01 15.00 -8.19
CA LEU A 320 -7.39 14.66 -7.77
C LEU A 320 -7.80 15.44 -6.51
N PRO A 321 -9.11 15.65 -6.28
CA PRO A 321 -9.59 16.27 -5.05
C PRO A 321 -9.12 15.50 -3.81
N ALA A 322 -8.62 16.22 -2.82
CA ALA A 322 -7.95 15.67 -1.65
C ALA A 322 -8.36 16.36 -0.34
N GLY A 323 -9.19 17.40 -0.43
CA GLY A 323 -9.73 18.13 0.70
C GLY A 323 -10.46 19.40 0.27
N ARG A 324 -10.69 20.33 1.19
CA ARG A 324 -11.44 21.58 0.96
C ARG A 324 -10.66 22.79 1.48
N SER A 325 -10.77 23.91 0.77
CA SER A 325 -10.16 25.20 1.13
C SER A 325 -11.19 26.17 1.69
N ALA A 326 -10.76 27.35 2.15
CA ALA A 326 -11.63 28.43 2.63
C ALA A 326 -12.71 27.97 3.61
N ILE A 327 -12.34 27.00 4.48
CA ILE A 327 -13.19 26.47 5.53
C ILE A 327 -13.29 27.52 6.62
N GLY A 328 -14.49 28.06 6.82
CA GLY A 328 -14.70 29.12 7.78
C GLY A 328 -16.05 29.79 7.61
N PHE A 329 -16.22 30.88 8.31
CA PHE A 329 -17.43 31.68 8.19
C PHE A 329 -17.31 32.58 6.96
N PRO A 330 -18.31 32.60 6.07
CA PRO A 330 -18.22 33.40 4.85
C PRO A 330 -18.15 34.90 5.18
N ALA A 331 -17.39 35.65 4.38
CA ALA A 331 -17.55 37.10 4.30
C ALA A 331 -18.89 37.43 3.62
N ALA A 332 -19.58 38.47 4.08
CA ALA A 332 -20.78 38.97 3.42
C ALA A 332 -20.40 39.48 2.00
N PRO A 333 -21.11 39.04 0.94
CA PRO A 333 -20.73 39.31 -0.45
C PRO A 333 -20.80 40.79 -0.85
N ASP A 334 -21.40 41.63 -0.03
CA ASP A 334 -21.68 43.06 -0.26
C ASP A 334 -20.81 44.02 0.56
N THR A 335 -20.19 43.56 1.65
CA THR A 335 -19.38 44.43 2.52
C THR A 335 -17.93 43.97 2.72
N GLY A 336 -17.58 42.74 2.33
CA GLY A 336 -16.28 42.14 2.66
C GLY A 336 -16.11 41.82 4.15
N GLU A 337 -17.12 42.09 4.98
CA GLU A 337 -17.06 41.84 6.41
C GLU A 337 -17.32 40.35 6.72
N PRO A 338 -16.52 39.74 7.59
CA PRO A 338 -16.74 38.37 8.05
C PRO A 338 -18.06 38.26 8.84
N ARG A 339 -18.97 37.40 8.39
CA ARG A 339 -20.17 37.04 9.18
C ARG A 339 -19.80 36.06 10.28
N MET A 340 -19.21 36.53 11.37
CA MET A 340 -19.10 35.74 12.59
C MET A 340 -20.17 36.17 13.58
N PRO A 341 -21.06 35.28 14.04
CA PRO A 341 -21.39 35.29 15.45
C PRO A 341 -20.16 34.73 16.18
N VAL A 342 -19.26 35.60 16.65
CA VAL A 342 -18.28 35.18 17.67
C VAL A 342 -19.08 34.95 18.95
N ALA A 343 -19.74 33.80 19.06
CA ALA A 343 -20.13 33.28 20.36
C ALA A 343 -18.84 32.80 21.02
N HIS A 344 -18.22 33.70 21.77
CA HIS A 344 -17.08 33.41 22.62
C HIS A 344 -17.46 32.29 23.59
N GLY A 345 -16.53 31.35 23.80
CA GLY A 345 -16.62 30.42 24.92
C GLY A 345 -16.58 31.15 26.27
N ALA A 346 -16.66 30.41 27.37
CA ALA A 346 -16.54 31.00 28.71
C ALA A 346 -15.27 31.88 28.79
N PRO A 347 -15.38 33.17 29.12
CA PRO A 347 -14.23 34.06 29.19
C PRO A 347 -13.22 33.49 30.18
N VAL A 348 -12.05 33.11 29.68
CA VAL A 348 -10.90 32.76 30.53
C VAL A 348 -10.24 34.08 30.91
N ALA A 349 -10.86 34.81 31.85
CA ALA A 349 -10.18 35.91 32.51
C ALA A 349 -9.06 35.30 33.36
N ARG A 350 -7.80 35.52 32.97
CA ARG A 350 -6.68 35.19 33.84
C ARG A 350 -6.58 36.25 34.92
N PRO A 351 -6.11 35.94 36.13
CA PRO A 351 -5.76 36.96 37.11
C PRO A 351 -4.72 37.92 36.48
N GLY A 352 -5.15 39.15 36.15
CA GLY A 352 -4.32 40.15 35.46
C GLY A 352 -4.91 40.74 34.17
N ASP A 353 -5.97 40.17 33.60
CA ASP A 353 -6.64 40.70 32.40
C ASP A 353 -7.63 41.84 32.75
N THR A 354 -7.18 42.81 33.56
CA THR A 354 -7.94 44.04 33.85
C THR A 354 -7.40 45.18 32.98
N TYR A 355 -8.25 45.84 32.21
CA TYR A 355 -7.91 47.09 31.53
C TYR A 355 -8.52 48.26 32.30
N ASP A 356 -7.83 49.40 32.30
CA ASP A 356 -8.33 50.64 32.87
C ASP A 356 -8.67 51.58 31.70
N THR A 357 -9.89 52.14 31.67
CA THR A 357 -10.32 53.04 30.59
C THR A 357 -10.25 54.47 31.08
N VAL A 358 -9.29 55.24 30.57
CA VAL A 358 -9.17 56.67 30.87
C VAL A 358 -9.71 57.47 29.68
N VAL A 359 -10.89 58.07 29.86
CA VAL A 359 -11.44 59.01 28.87
C VAL A 359 -10.88 60.40 29.15
N ILE A 360 -10.01 60.90 28.26
CA ILE A 360 -9.52 62.27 28.33
C ILE A 360 -10.50 63.16 27.57
N ASN A 361 -11.28 63.96 28.31
CA ASN A 361 -12.17 64.96 27.74
C ASN A 361 -11.61 66.36 28.03
N GLU A 362 -11.44 67.19 27.01
CA GLU A 362 -10.83 68.53 27.15
C GLU A 362 -11.61 69.47 28.08
N ALA A 363 -12.89 69.19 28.34
CA ALA A 363 -13.75 70.00 29.20
C ALA A 363 -13.64 69.70 30.71
N SER A 364 -12.92 68.65 31.12
CA SER A 364 -12.82 68.27 32.54
C SER A 364 -11.48 67.62 32.87
N ALA A 365 -10.60 68.38 33.53
CA ALA A 365 -9.22 68.00 33.87
C ALA A 365 -9.07 66.96 35.00
N GLN A 366 -10.12 66.19 35.34
CA GLN A 366 -10.02 65.11 36.30
C GLN A 366 -10.35 63.76 35.62
N PRO A 367 -9.41 62.81 35.59
CA PRO A 367 -9.68 61.46 35.11
C PRO A 367 -10.73 60.82 36.03
N LYS A 368 -11.91 60.49 35.47
CA LYS A 368 -12.88 59.64 36.17
C LYS A 368 -12.47 58.20 35.95
N GLN A 369 -12.03 57.54 37.03
CA GLN A 369 -11.84 56.10 37.04
C GLN A 369 -13.21 55.43 36.97
N HIS A 370 -13.51 54.72 35.88
CA HIS A 370 -14.64 53.81 35.80
C HIS A 370 -14.15 52.40 36.13
N LEU A 371 -14.56 51.86 37.28
CA LEU A 371 -14.46 50.42 37.55
C LEU A 371 -15.31 49.67 36.51
N PRO A 372 -14.81 48.57 35.90
CA PRO A 372 -15.30 48.12 34.61
C PRO A 372 -16.59 47.30 34.73
N ASP A 373 -17.66 47.76 34.07
CA ASP A 373 -18.45 46.83 33.28
C ASP A 373 -17.61 46.46 32.05
N ALA A 374 -17.61 45.19 31.65
CA ALA A 374 -16.86 44.71 30.50
C ALA A 374 -17.12 45.60 29.27
N TYR A 375 -16.07 46.23 28.75
CA TYR A 375 -16.11 47.09 27.59
C TYR A 375 -16.12 46.19 26.37
N ALA A 376 -17.31 46.03 25.79
CA ALA A 376 -17.46 45.50 24.46
C ALA A 376 -17.34 46.67 23.48
N ALA A 377 -16.23 46.75 22.74
CA ALA A 377 -16.14 47.66 21.61
C ALA A 377 -17.26 47.33 20.62
N HIS A 378 -18.05 48.33 20.21
CA HIS A 378 -19.07 48.13 19.19
C HIS A 378 -18.36 47.75 17.88
N PRO A 379 -18.76 46.66 17.18
CA PRO A 379 -18.08 46.16 15.99
C PRO A 379 -17.83 47.26 14.94
N ASP A 380 -18.83 48.11 14.73
CA ASP A 380 -18.81 49.20 13.76
C ASP A 380 -17.73 50.26 14.05
N LEU A 381 -17.35 50.47 15.30
CA LEU A 381 -16.31 51.44 15.67
C LEU A 381 -14.92 50.92 15.28
N LEU A 382 -14.69 49.61 15.37
CA LEU A 382 -13.42 49.00 15.01
C LEU A 382 -13.16 49.12 13.50
N THR A 383 -14.19 48.88 12.68
CA THR A 383 -14.15 49.04 11.22
C THR A 383 -13.87 50.49 10.81
N VAL A 384 -14.51 51.47 11.47
CA VAL A 384 -14.28 52.88 11.18
C VAL A 384 -12.84 53.28 11.53
N PHE A 385 -12.31 52.88 12.69
CA PHE A 385 -10.94 53.24 13.07
C PHE A 385 -9.86 52.54 12.22
N ALA A 386 -10.14 51.35 11.68
CA ALA A 386 -9.28 50.63 10.75
C ALA A 386 -8.95 51.46 9.49
N GLY A 387 -9.97 52.08 8.89
CA GLY A 387 -9.85 52.82 7.63
C GLY A 387 -9.07 54.14 7.73
N TYR A 388 -8.88 54.68 8.94
CA TYR A 388 -8.16 55.94 9.18
C TYR A 388 -6.80 55.74 9.85
N ALA A 389 -6.39 54.51 10.13
CA ALA A 389 -5.11 54.21 10.76
C ALA A 389 -3.92 54.61 9.87
N ALA A 390 -2.78 54.92 10.50
CA ALA A 390 -1.55 55.29 9.80
C ALA A 390 -1.06 54.22 8.81
N GLY A 391 -1.39 52.95 9.05
CA GLY A 391 -1.13 51.84 8.13
C GLY A 391 -1.99 51.89 6.85
N ALA A 392 -3.28 52.21 6.96
CA ALA A 392 -4.21 52.33 5.82
C ALA A 392 -3.92 53.56 4.95
N ARG A 393 -3.30 54.60 5.52
CA ARG A 393 -2.95 55.86 4.83
C ARG A 393 -1.49 55.94 4.37
N SER A 394 -0.70 54.89 4.59
CA SER A 394 0.71 54.86 4.23
C SER A 394 0.90 54.62 2.72
N PRO A 395 1.80 55.34 2.02
CA PRO A 395 2.20 55.01 0.66
C PRO A 395 2.82 53.59 0.52
N LEU A 396 3.22 52.99 1.65
CA LEU A 396 3.74 51.62 1.74
C LEU A 396 2.63 50.57 1.92
N ALA A 397 1.35 50.95 1.97
CA ALA A 397 0.20 50.04 2.11
C ALA A 397 -0.13 49.26 0.81
N SER A 398 0.54 49.58 -0.29
CA SER A 398 0.51 48.79 -1.53
C SER A 398 1.87 48.16 -1.86
N PRO A 399 2.49 47.30 -1.00
CA PRO A 399 3.66 46.56 -1.41
C PRO A 399 3.20 45.19 -1.93
N GLY A 400 3.22 45.01 -3.25
CA GLY A 400 2.82 43.75 -3.86
C GLY A 400 3.11 43.70 -5.35
N ALA A 401 2.51 42.73 -6.04
CA ALA A 401 2.72 42.39 -7.45
C ALA A 401 2.68 43.59 -8.42
N ASN A 402 1.98 44.68 -8.06
CA ASN A 402 1.94 45.93 -8.84
C ASN A 402 3.31 46.61 -8.99
N ARG A 403 4.29 46.35 -8.11
CA ARG A 403 5.68 46.82 -8.24
C ARG A 403 6.47 46.05 -9.32
N PHE A 404 6.01 44.86 -9.69
CA PHE A 404 6.66 43.97 -10.67
C PHE A 404 5.83 43.79 -11.95
N ALA A 405 4.82 44.64 -12.16
CA ALA A 405 4.05 44.65 -13.39
C ALA A 405 4.92 45.22 -14.54
N GLY A 406 5.46 44.33 -15.37
CA GLY A 406 5.95 44.64 -16.71
C GLY A 406 4.95 44.19 -17.77
N ASP A 407 5.19 44.55 -19.03
CA ASP A 407 4.35 44.09 -20.15
C ASP A 407 4.35 42.55 -20.21
N GLY A 408 3.15 41.96 -20.08
CA GLY A 408 2.99 40.51 -20.11
C GLY A 408 3.39 39.95 -21.47
N LEU A 409 4.32 38.99 -21.50
CA LEU A 409 4.84 38.36 -22.72
C LEU A 409 3.79 37.56 -23.53
N GLY A 410 2.52 37.55 -23.11
CA GLY A 410 1.45 36.76 -23.74
C GLY A 410 1.63 35.24 -23.63
N ILE A 411 2.67 34.78 -22.94
CA ILE A 411 2.95 33.37 -22.71
C ILE A 411 2.15 32.92 -21.49
N ALA A 412 1.05 32.21 -21.74
CA ALA A 412 0.30 31.51 -20.71
C ALA A 412 0.71 30.04 -20.74
N VAL A 413 1.40 29.57 -19.70
CA VAL A 413 1.46 28.14 -19.41
C VAL A 413 0.10 27.78 -18.84
N ARG A 414 -0.66 26.95 -19.57
CA ARG A 414 -1.94 26.43 -19.10
C ARG A 414 -1.71 25.03 -18.60
N ASP A 415 -2.30 24.71 -17.45
CA ASP A 415 -2.32 23.34 -16.97
C ASP A 415 -3.03 22.45 -18.01
N PRO A 416 -2.55 21.21 -18.22
CA PRO A 416 -3.21 20.27 -19.12
C PRO A 416 -4.65 20.03 -18.65
N GLY A 417 -5.60 20.19 -19.58
CA GLY A 417 -7.02 19.93 -19.33
C GLY A 417 -7.53 18.83 -20.25
N TYR A 418 -8.65 18.21 -19.88
CA TYR A 418 -9.30 17.14 -20.62
C TYR A 418 -10.75 17.50 -20.93
N ARG A 419 -11.28 17.03 -22.05
CA ARG A 419 -12.66 17.29 -22.47
C ARG A 419 -13.31 16.03 -23.03
N LEU A 420 -14.63 15.98 -22.94
CA LEU A 420 -15.44 14.98 -23.63
C LEU A 420 -15.69 15.43 -25.07
N ALA A 421 -15.29 14.58 -26.01
CA ALA A 421 -15.48 14.80 -27.43
C ALA A 421 -16.17 13.61 -28.11
N LEU A 422 -16.88 13.88 -29.20
CA LEU A 422 -17.46 12.82 -30.03
C LEU A 422 -16.35 11.98 -30.66
N ARG A 423 -16.48 10.65 -30.61
CA ARG A 423 -15.52 9.72 -31.23
C ARG A 423 -15.38 9.94 -32.74
N SER A 424 -16.45 10.36 -33.41
CA SER A 424 -16.50 10.54 -34.86
C SER A 424 -15.90 11.83 -35.37
N THR A 425 -15.91 12.91 -34.56
CA THR A 425 -15.58 14.25 -35.05
C THR A 425 -14.59 15.02 -34.17
N LEU A 426 -14.24 14.50 -32.99
CA LEU A 426 -13.47 15.22 -31.96
C LEU A 426 -14.10 16.57 -31.56
N ALA A 427 -15.38 16.79 -31.87
CA ALA A 427 -16.10 17.99 -31.45
C ALA A 427 -16.43 17.89 -29.95
N ALA A 428 -16.20 18.98 -29.21
CA ALA A 428 -16.52 19.03 -27.78
C ALA A 428 -18.02 18.89 -27.55
N VAL A 429 -18.38 18.04 -26.59
CA VAL A 429 -19.77 17.81 -26.22
C VAL A 429 -20.24 18.77 -25.13
N SER A 430 -19.30 19.35 -24.38
CA SER A 430 -19.57 20.41 -23.40
C SER A 430 -18.43 21.42 -23.34
N ALA A 431 -18.71 22.62 -22.81
CA ALA A 431 -17.70 23.64 -22.51
C ALA A 431 -16.82 23.28 -21.28
N VAL A 432 -17.16 22.21 -20.56
CA VAL A 432 -16.47 21.79 -19.34
C VAL A 432 -15.08 21.26 -19.72
N THR A 433 -14.07 21.73 -19.00
CA THR A 433 -12.70 21.21 -19.06
C THR A 433 -12.37 20.62 -17.70
N TYR A 434 -12.02 19.35 -17.69
CA TYR A 434 -11.62 18.59 -16.50
C TYR A 434 -10.12 18.75 -16.29
N VAL A 435 -9.69 18.78 -15.03
CA VAL A 435 -8.27 19.00 -14.67
C VAL A 435 -7.49 17.69 -14.74
N SER A 436 -8.16 16.55 -14.53
CA SER A 436 -7.58 15.22 -14.64
C SER A 436 -8.30 14.37 -15.68
N ARG A 437 -7.62 13.32 -16.17
CA ARG A 437 -8.21 12.38 -17.12
C ARG A 437 -9.23 11.48 -16.41
N ALA A 438 -8.94 11.08 -15.17
CA ALA A 438 -9.84 10.27 -14.34
C ALA A 438 -11.21 10.95 -14.11
N GLU A 439 -11.25 12.25 -13.82
CA GLU A 439 -12.52 12.99 -13.69
C GLU A 439 -13.29 13.05 -15.01
N ALA A 440 -12.61 13.26 -16.13
CA ALA A 440 -13.25 13.25 -17.43
C ALA A 440 -13.86 11.87 -17.73
N GLU A 441 -13.20 10.79 -17.34
CA GLU A 441 -13.70 9.42 -17.51
C GLU A 441 -14.85 9.08 -16.55
N GLU A 442 -14.85 9.61 -15.33
CA GLU A 442 -16.00 9.53 -14.42
C GLU A 442 -17.21 10.27 -15.01
N ALA A 443 -17.01 11.49 -15.52
CA ALA A 443 -18.05 12.24 -16.21
C ALA A 443 -18.54 11.53 -17.48
N LEU A 444 -17.63 10.85 -18.20
CA LEU A 444 -17.98 10.00 -19.34
C LEU A 444 -18.89 8.84 -18.91
N ARG A 445 -18.54 8.13 -17.82
CA ARG A 445 -19.33 7.03 -17.26
C ARG A 445 -20.73 7.48 -16.84
N GLY A 446 -20.87 8.69 -16.29
CA GLY A 446 -22.16 9.28 -15.92
C GLY A 446 -22.98 9.85 -17.10
N SER A 447 -22.45 9.86 -18.32
CA SER A 447 -23.13 10.44 -19.48
C SER A 447 -24.22 9.52 -20.06
N ALA A 448 -25.19 10.10 -20.77
CA ALA A 448 -26.31 9.33 -21.33
C ALA A 448 -25.95 8.42 -22.52
N ARG A 449 -24.78 8.62 -23.16
CA ARG A 449 -24.31 7.86 -24.35
C ARG A 449 -22.78 7.69 -24.36
N PRO A 450 -22.20 7.01 -23.35
CA PRO A 450 -20.75 6.90 -23.17
C PRO A 450 -20.03 6.27 -24.37
N GLU A 451 -20.69 5.37 -25.11
CA GLU A 451 -20.15 4.68 -26.29
C GLU A 451 -19.83 5.61 -27.46
N THR A 452 -20.48 6.77 -27.54
CA THR A 452 -20.27 7.76 -28.60
C THR A 452 -19.19 8.79 -28.28
N LEU A 453 -18.69 8.76 -27.04
CA LEU A 453 -17.84 9.79 -26.46
C LEU A 453 -16.46 9.23 -26.08
N GLN A 454 -15.46 10.10 -26.07
CA GLN A 454 -14.11 9.81 -25.61
C GLN A 454 -13.52 11.01 -24.87
N VAL A 455 -12.57 10.72 -23.97
CA VAL A 455 -11.77 11.73 -23.28
C VAL A 455 -10.55 12.06 -24.13
N VAL A 456 -10.35 13.35 -24.41
CA VAL A 456 -9.20 13.88 -25.17
C VAL A 456 -8.59 15.08 -24.46
N GLY A 457 -7.36 15.43 -24.81
CA GLY A 457 -6.75 16.67 -24.32
C GLY A 457 -7.57 17.88 -24.78
N ALA A 458 -7.70 18.92 -23.95
CA ALA A 458 -8.50 20.10 -24.26
C ALA A 458 -8.04 20.82 -25.54
N GLN A 459 -6.74 20.71 -25.85
CA GLN A 459 -6.12 21.21 -27.07
C GLN A 459 -6.39 20.37 -28.33
N GLU A 460 -6.88 19.14 -28.18
CA GLU A 460 -7.11 18.18 -29.27
C GLU A 460 -8.55 18.24 -29.81
N VAL A 461 -9.40 19.02 -29.15
CA VAL A 461 -10.81 19.20 -29.53
C VAL A 461 -10.91 20.13 -30.74
N VAL A 462 -11.71 19.73 -31.73
CA VAL A 462 -12.04 20.57 -32.88
C VAL A 462 -13.19 21.51 -32.50
N SER A 463 -12.96 22.81 -32.68
CA SER A 463 -13.91 23.90 -32.42
C SER A 463 -15.10 23.90 -33.38
#